data_AF-A0ABC8SA43-F1
#
_entry.id   AF-A0ABC8SA43-F1
#
_cell.length_a   1.000
_cell.length_b   1.000
_cell.length_c   1.000
_cell.angle_alpha   90.00
_cell.angle_beta   90.00
_cell.angle_gamma   90.00
#
_symmetry.space_group_name_H-M   'P 1'
#
loop_
_entity.id
_entity.type
_entity.pdbx_description
1 polymer ?
#
loop_
_entity_poly.entity_id
_entity_poly.type
_entity_poly.pdbx_seq_one_letter_code
_entity_poly.pdbx_strand_id
1 'polypeptide(L)'
;MCLYKMMPTASGIGMMRREGVGHNDDKVLVLAATNTPYALDQAIRRRFDKRIYIPLPDLKARQHIFKVHLGDTPHNLTESDFENLARKTEGFSGSDISVCVKDVLFEPVRKTQDAMYFTKTSSGMWVPCGPKQPGAVQISMQELAAQGLASKIVPPPIAKTDFDKVLARQRPTVSKSDLEVHERFTKEFGEDG
;
A
#
# COMPACT_ATOMS: atom_id res chain seq x y z
N MET A 1 -1.93 -2.94 -8.81
CA MET A 1 -2.29 -3.77 -9.97
C MET A 1 -3.80 -3.98 -10.03
N CYS A 2 -4.40 -3.98 -11.23
CA CYS A 2 -5.69 -4.62 -11.46
C CYS A 2 -5.51 -6.14 -11.49
N LEU A 3 -6.51 -6.88 -11.00
CA LEU A 3 -6.42 -8.33 -10.83
C LEU A 3 -7.71 -8.99 -11.28
N TYR A 4 -7.61 -10.22 -11.79
CA TYR A 4 -8.76 -11.09 -12.03
C TYR A 4 -8.76 -12.19 -10.99
N LYS A 5 -9.86 -12.35 -10.27
CA LYS A 5 -10.10 -13.49 -9.39
C LYS A 5 -10.96 -14.51 -10.12
N MET A 6 -10.43 -15.72 -10.29
CA MET A 6 -11.07 -16.78 -11.06
C MET A 6 -11.50 -17.93 -10.14
N MET A 7 -12.71 -18.45 -10.33
CA MET A 7 -13.23 -19.61 -9.59
C MET A 7 -13.91 -20.61 -10.54
N PRO A 8 -13.71 -21.93 -10.34
CA PRO A 8 -14.48 -22.96 -11.06
C PRO A 8 -15.92 -23.04 -10.53
N THR A 9 -16.89 -23.41 -11.37
CA THR A 9 -18.24 -23.72 -10.87
C THR A 9 -18.26 -25.03 -10.09
N ALA A 10 -19.14 -25.12 -9.07
CA ALA A 10 -19.33 -26.32 -8.27
C ALA A 10 -19.84 -27.53 -9.09
N SER A 11 -20.39 -27.30 -10.28
CA SER A 11 -20.89 -28.33 -11.20
C SER A 11 -19.82 -28.84 -12.18
N GLY A 12 -18.65 -28.19 -12.22
CA GLY A 12 -17.52 -28.47 -13.11
C GLY A 12 -16.33 -29.12 -12.40
N ILE A 13 -16.54 -29.81 -11.27
CA ILE A 13 -15.51 -30.62 -10.59
C ILE A 13 -15.22 -31.90 -11.40
N GLY A 14 -14.99 -31.75 -12.71
CA GLY A 14 -14.26 -32.67 -13.54
C GLY A 14 -12.76 -32.41 -13.37
N MET A 15 -12.26 -32.83 -12.20
CA MET A 15 -10.89 -33.24 -11.91
C MET A 15 -9.79 -32.81 -12.90
N MET A 16 -8.86 -31.96 -12.46
CA MET A 16 -7.45 -32.19 -12.80
C MET A 16 -6.91 -33.19 -11.77
N ARG A 17 -7.13 -34.49 -12.03
CA ARG A 17 -6.58 -35.58 -11.23
C ARG A 17 -5.13 -35.79 -11.67
N ARG A 18 -4.14 -35.45 -10.84
CA ARG A 18 -2.92 -36.28 -10.80
C ARG A 18 -3.34 -37.57 -10.13
N GLU A 19 -3.07 -38.70 -10.78
CA GLU A 19 -3.44 -40.02 -10.28
C GLU A 19 -2.89 -40.26 -8.87
N GLY A 20 -3.75 -40.86 -8.03
CA GLY A 20 -3.39 -41.38 -6.72
C GLY A 20 -3.74 -40.46 -5.55
N VAL A 21 -4.94 -40.63 -4.99
CA VAL A 21 -5.29 -40.58 -3.54
C VAL A 21 -6.83 -40.63 -3.43
N GLY A 22 -7.29 -41.28 -2.35
CA GLY A 22 -8.63 -41.84 -2.15
C GLY A 22 -9.81 -40.88 -2.14
N HIS A 23 -10.98 -41.52 -2.13
CA HIS A 23 -12.31 -40.96 -2.30
C HIS A 23 -12.76 -40.20 -1.03
N ASN A 24 -12.65 -38.87 -1.02
CA ASN A 24 -13.33 -38.00 -0.07
C ASN A 24 -14.09 -36.91 -0.84
N ASP A 25 -15.40 -36.80 -0.60
CA ASP A 25 -16.31 -35.78 -1.15
C ASP A 25 -16.10 -34.39 -0.50
N ASP A 26 -14.86 -33.96 -0.37
CA ASP A 26 -14.53 -32.63 0.15
C ASP A 26 -14.73 -31.60 -0.97
N LYS A 27 -15.69 -30.69 -0.78
CA LYS A 27 -15.90 -29.56 -1.68
C LYS A 27 -14.70 -28.61 -1.61
N VAL A 28 -13.78 -28.72 -2.56
CA VAL A 28 -12.62 -27.84 -2.69
C VAL A 28 -12.98 -26.60 -3.52
N LEU A 29 -12.82 -25.40 -2.96
CA LEU A 29 -12.87 -24.14 -3.70
C LEU A 29 -11.47 -23.75 -4.18
N VAL A 30 -11.31 -23.60 -5.50
CA VAL A 30 -10.06 -23.12 -6.11
C VAL A 30 -10.17 -21.65 -6.46
N LEU A 31 -9.21 -20.85 -5.98
CA LEU A 31 -9.07 -19.43 -6.33
C LEU A 31 -7.77 -19.22 -7.09
N ALA A 32 -7.84 -18.59 -8.25
CA ALA A 32 -6.68 -18.16 -9.02
C ALA A 32 -6.70 -16.64 -9.21
N ALA A 33 -5.51 -16.03 -9.26
CA ALA A 33 -5.34 -14.61 -9.49
C ALA A 33 -4.39 -14.37 -10.67
N THR A 34 -4.77 -13.50 -11.61
CA THR A 34 -3.91 -13.11 -12.75
C THR A 34 -4.06 -11.63 -13.08
N ASN A 35 -2.97 -11.02 -13.57
CA ASN A 35 -2.96 -9.69 -14.16
C ASN A 35 -2.98 -9.71 -15.69
N THR A 36 -2.97 -10.89 -16.32
CA THR A 36 -2.95 -11.06 -17.77
C THR A 36 -3.99 -12.09 -18.21
N PRO A 37 -5.30 -11.86 -17.95
CA PRO A 37 -6.34 -12.84 -18.24
C PRO A 37 -6.49 -13.16 -19.73
N TYR A 38 -6.11 -12.22 -20.60
CA TYR A 38 -6.07 -12.36 -22.05
C TYR A 38 -4.97 -13.31 -22.55
N ALA A 39 -3.95 -13.60 -21.73
CA ALA A 39 -2.90 -14.55 -22.05
C ALA A 39 -3.29 -16.00 -21.71
N LEU A 40 -4.42 -16.22 -21.03
CA LEU A 40 -4.90 -17.55 -20.70
C LEU A 40 -5.44 -18.25 -21.94
N ASP A 41 -5.03 -19.50 -22.13
CA ASP A 41 -5.55 -20.34 -23.19
C ASP A 41 -7.05 -20.62 -23.00
N GLN A 42 -7.70 -21.13 -24.04
CA GLN A 42 -9.13 -21.40 -24.00
C GLN A 42 -9.48 -22.51 -22.99
N ALA A 43 -8.60 -23.50 -22.82
CA ALA A 43 -8.86 -24.65 -21.95
C ALA A 43 -8.90 -24.24 -20.47
N ILE A 44 -7.98 -23.39 -20.01
CA ILE A 44 -7.99 -22.87 -18.64
C ILE A 44 -9.17 -21.91 -18.45
N ARG A 45 -9.44 -21.02 -19.41
CA ARG A 45 -10.57 -20.09 -19.30
C ARG A 45 -11.90 -20.83 -19.10
N ARG A 46 -12.15 -21.92 -19.83
CA ARG A 46 -13.35 -22.76 -19.68
C ARG A 46 -13.41 -23.58 -18.39
N ARG A 47 -12.35 -23.64 -17.59
CA ARG A 47 -12.35 -24.28 -16.27
C ARG A 47 -12.63 -23.28 -15.15
N PHE A 48 -12.50 -21.99 -15.44
CA PHE A 48 -12.78 -20.88 -14.53
C PHE A 48 -13.96 -20.08 -15.08
N ASP A 49 -15.14 -20.60 -14.79
CA ASP A 49 -16.41 -20.07 -15.28
C ASP A 49 -16.74 -18.73 -14.60
N LYS A 50 -16.36 -18.55 -13.33
CA LYS A 50 -16.48 -17.27 -12.63
C LYS A 50 -15.21 -16.46 -12.73
N ARG A 51 -15.30 -15.23 -13.23
CA ARG A 51 -14.17 -14.32 -13.45
C ARG A 51 -14.53 -12.94 -12.93
N ILE A 52 -13.97 -12.56 -11.79
CA ILE A 52 -14.27 -11.28 -11.16
C ILE A 52 -13.15 -10.30 -11.50
N TYR A 53 -13.49 -9.21 -12.19
CA TYR A 53 -12.54 -8.12 -12.42
C TYR A 53 -12.40 -7.27 -11.15
N ILE A 54 -11.17 -7.07 -10.69
CA ILE A 54 -10.85 -6.21 -9.55
C ILE A 54 -10.24 -4.91 -10.10
N PRO A 55 -11.01 -3.81 -10.14
CA PRO A 55 -10.53 -2.53 -10.64
C PRO A 55 -9.55 -1.86 -9.65
N LEU A 56 -8.99 -0.73 -10.08
CA LEU A 56 -8.26 0.16 -9.19
C LEU A 56 -9.17 0.69 -8.05
N PRO A 57 -8.61 0.96 -6.86
CA PRO A 57 -9.40 1.46 -5.73
C PRO A 57 -10.03 2.82 -6.02
N ASP A 58 -11.29 2.99 -5.63
CA ASP A 58 -11.98 4.27 -5.66
C ASP A 58 -11.43 5.25 -4.59
N LEU A 59 -11.99 6.47 -4.56
CA LEU A 59 -11.55 7.50 -3.62
C LEU A 59 -11.61 7.04 -2.15
N LYS A 60 -12.70 6.42 -1.72
CA LYS A 60 -12.89 5.99 -0.33
C LYS A 60 -11.97 4.81 0.01
N ALA A 61 -11.81 3.88 -0.92
CA ALA A 61 -10.89 2.75 -0.81
C ALA A 61 -9.44 3.26 -0.68
N ARG A 62 -9.01 4.23 -1.50
CA ARG A 62 -7.67 4.83 -1.36
C ARG A 62 -7.47 5.50 -0.01
N GLN A 63 -8.44 6.27 0.46
CA GLN A 63 -8.40 6.89 1.79
C GLN A 63 -8.23 5.82 2.89
N HIS A 64 -9.00 4.73 2.81
CA HIS A 64 -8.90 3.63 3.76
C HIS A 64 -7.54 2.92 3.69
N ILE A 65 -7.02 2.65 2.49
CA ILE A 65 -5.71 2.02 2.28
C ILE A 65 -4.59 2.87 2.91
N PHE A 66 -4.63 4.20 2.79
CA PHE A 66 -3.68 5.08 3.47
C PHE A 66 -3.70 4.91 4.98
N LYS A 67 -4.90 4.89 5.60
CA LYS A 67 -5.04 4.70 7.05
C LYS A 67 -4.54 3.34 7.51
N VAL A 68 -4.92 2.28 6.79
CA VAL A 68 -4.49 0.90 7.11
C VAL A 68 -2.97 0.76 7.03
N HIS A 69 -2.33 1.34 6.01
CA HIS A 69 -0.87 1.25 5.88
C HIS A 69 -0.11 2.16 6.84
N LEU A 70 -0.70 3.27 7.27
CA LEU A 70 -0.09 4.13 8.29
C LEU A 70 -0.17 3.49 9.69
N GLY A 71 -1.24 2.75 9.96
CA GLY A 71 -1.43 2.01 11.20
C GLY A 71 -1.38 2.91 12.43
N ASP A 72 -0.73 2.43 13.49
CA ASP A 72 -0.58 3.17 14.75
C ASP A 72 0.63 4.12 14.77
N THR A 73 1.26 4.37 13.61
CA THR A 73 2.42 5.27 13.53
C THR A 73 2.02 6.68 13.94
N PRO A 74 2.75 7.34 14.86
CA PRO A 74 2.44 8.71 15.26
C PRO A 74 2.41 9.67 14.08
N HIS A 75 1.27 10.34 13.88
CA HIS A 75 1.05 11.32 12.82
C HIS A 75 0.17 12.47 13.29
N ASN A 76 0.25 13.62 12.62
CA ASN A 76 -0.63 14.77 12.86
C ASN A 76 -1.68 14.99 11.76
N LEU A 77 -1.89 13.98 10.90
CA LEU A 77 -2.87 14.02 9.81
C LEU A 77 -4.32 14.04 10.32
N THR A 78 -5.15 14.86 9.68
CA THR A 78 -6.60 14.90 9.88
C THR A 78 -7.34 14.03 8.87
N GLU A 79 -8.64 13.80 9.09
CA GLU A 79 -9.51 13.12 8.11
C GLU A 79 -9.51 13.80 6.74
N SER A 80 -9.52 15.14 6.73
CA SER A 80 -9.42 15.94 5.50
C SER A 80 -8.08 15.72 4.79
N ASP A 81 -6.99 15.50 5.53
CA ASP A 81 -5.70 15.20 4.91
C ASP A 81 -5.73 13.84 4.21
N PHE A 82 -6.31 12.80 4.80
CA PHE A 82 -6.47 11.51 4.13
C PHE A 82 -7.34 11.60 2.88
N GLU A 83 -8.42 12.38 2.92
CA GLU A 83 -9.25 12.63 1.73
C GLU A 83 -8.44 13.33 0.63
N ASN A 84 -7.64 14.34 0.99
CA ASN A 84 -6.76 15.03 0.05
C ASN A 84 -5.71 14.09 -0.56
N LEU A 85 -5.10 13.21 0.24
CA LEU A 85 -4.17 12.18 -0.25
C LEU A 85 -4.87 11.24 -1.25
N ALA A 86 -6.09 10.80 -0.95
CA ALA A 86 -6.87 9.95 -1.83
C ALA A 86 -7.21 10.65 -3.17
N ARG A 87 -7.48 11.96 -3.15
CA ARG A 87 -7.71 12.76 -4.37
C ARG A 87 -6.44 12.89 -5.22
N LYS A 88 -5.28 13.15 -4.58
CA LYS A 88 -3.99 13.30 -5.27
C LYS A 88 -3.47 11.99 -5.90
N THR A 89 -4.00 10.85 -5.48
CA THR A 89 -3.54 9.51 -5.88
C THR A 89 -4.55 8.79 -6.79
N GLU A 90 -5.31 9.55 -7.58
CA GLU A 90 -6.13 8.96 -8.64
C GLU A 90 -5.29 8.12 -9.61
N GLY A 91 -5.79 6.92 -9.94
CA GLY A 91 -5.06 5.95 -10.77
C GLY A 91 -4.00 5.15 -10.02
N PHE A 92 -3.75 5.43 -8.74
CA PHE A 92 -2.84 4.59 -7.94
C PHE A 92 -3.53 3.29 -7.58
N SER A 93 -2.77 2.21 -7.63
CA SER A 93 -3.19 0.93 -7.09
C SER A 93 -2.87 0.80 -5.61
N GLY A 94 -3.44 -0.20 -4.93
CA GLY A 94 -3.14 -0.46 -3.52
C GLY A 94 -1.64 -0.67 -3.26
N SER A 95 -0.92 -1.29 -4.19
CA SER A 95 0.54 -1.45 -4.14
C SER A 95 1.28 -0.11 -4.20
N ASP A 96 0.84 0.81 -5.07
CA ASP A 96 1.47 2.13 -5.20
C ASP A 96 1.30 2.93 -3.90
N ILE A 97 0.11 2.91 -3.32
CA ILE A 97 -0.17 3.56 -2.04
C ILE A 97 0.65 2.93 -0.92
N SER A 98 0.77 1.60 -0.89
CA SER A 98 1.61 0.90 0.10
C SER A 98 3.07 1.34 0.01
N VAL A 99 3.62 1.44 -1.20
CA VAL A 99 5.00 1.92 -1.43
C VAL A 99 5.14 3.39 -1.03
N CYS A 100 4.15 4.24 -1.35
CA CYS A 100 4.09 5.63 -0.88
C CYS A 100 4.20 5.73 0.64
N VAL A 101 3.34 5.01 1.37
CA VAL A 101 3.32 5.08 2.83
C VAL A 101 4.64 4.54 3.40
N LYS A 102 5.17 3.44 2.87
CA LYS A 102 6.48 2.90 3.31
C LYS A 102 7.60 3.93 3.20
N ASP A 103 7.66 4.70 2.12
CA ASP A 103 8.67 5.75 1.95
C ASP A 103 8.45 6.92 2.94
N VAL A 104 7.18 7.29 3.19
CA VAL A 104 6.83 8.31 4.18
C VAL A 104 7.20 7.89 5.61
N LEU A 105 7.07 6.60 5.96
CA LEU A 105 7.45 6.10 7.29
C LEU A 105 8.94 6.34 7.62
N PHE A 106 9.80 6.51 6.61
CA PHE A 106 11.21 6.84 6.80
C PHE A 106 11.50 8.35 6.88
N GLU A 107 10.56 9.23 6.53
CA GLU A 107 10.77 10.69 6.59
C GLU A 107 11.10 11.21 8.00
N PRO A 108 10.42 10.78 9.08
CA PRO A 108 10.81 11.14 10.44
C PRO A 108 12.23 10.73 10.81
N VAL A 109 12.68 9.57 10.34
CA VAL A 109 14.04 9.07 10.58
C VAL A 109 15.05 9.94 9.84
N ARG A 110 14.82 10.23 8.55
CA ARG A 110 15.65 11.14 7.74
C ARG A 110 15.76 12.53 8.40
N LYS A 111 14.63 13.11 8.81
CA LYS A 111 14.60 14.39 9.54
C LYS A 111 15.41 14.36 10.83
N THR A 112 15.38 13.26 11.56
CA THR A 112 16.12 13.11 12.83
C THR A 112 17.62 12.95 12.57
N GLN A 113 18.00 12.28 11.49
CA GLN A 113 19.40 12.14 11.06
C GLN A 113 19.98 13.47 10.59
N ASP A 114 19.21 14.25 9.82
CA ASP A 114 19.64 15.52 9.23
C ASP A 114 19.48 16.71 10.19
N ALA A 115 18.90 16.51 11.37
CA ALA A 115 18.65 17.57 12.34
C ALA A 115 19.95 18.09 12.98
N MET A 116 20.08 19.42 12.99
CA MET A 116 21.18 20.13 13.66
C MET A 116 20.78 20.71 15.03
N TYR A 117 19.49 20.68 15.35
CA TYR A 117 18.94 21.24 16.58
C TYR A 117 17.97 20.24 17.19
N PHE A 118 18.10 20.04 18.50
CA PHE A 118 17.19 19.23 19.28
C PHE A 118 16.71 20.02 20.49
N THR A 119 15.50 19.71 20.93
CA THR A 119 14.96 20.22 22.18
C THR A 119 14.62 19.07 23.11
N LYS A 120 14.72 19.32 24.41
CA LYS A 120 14.43 18.33 25.45
C LYS A 120 13.00 18.53 25.94
N THR A 121 12.17 17.51 25.78
CA THR A 121 10.79 17.49 26.30
C THR A 121 10.80 17.38 27.83
N SER A 122 9.70 17.75 28.48
CA SER A 122 9.50 17.59 29.94
C SER A 122 9.70 16.15 30.43
N SER A 123 9.48 15.15 29.57
CA SER A 123 9.72 13.72 29.81
C SER A 123 11.20 13.31 29.73
N GLY A 124 12.11 14.24 29.39
CA GLY A 124 13.53 13.98 29.24
C GLY A 124 13.96 13.36 27.90
N MET A 125 13.03 13.24 26.94
CA MET A 125 13.29 12.81 25.57
C MET A 125 13.79 13.97 24.70
N TRP A 126 14.55 13.65 23.65
CA TRP A 126 15.07 14.60 22.68
C TRP A 126 14.33 14.48 21.36
N VAL A 127 13.84 15.60 20.84
CA VAL A 127 13.10 15.65 19.57
C VAL A 127 13.75 16.69 18.67
N PRO A 128 13.93 16.42 17.37
CA PRO A 128 14.49 17.40 16.45
C PRO A 128 13.58 18.62 16.33
N CYS A 129 14.17 19.81 16.34
CA CYS A 129 13.45 21.08 16.32
C CYS A 129 14.10 22.11 15.38
N GLY A 130 13.42 23.22 15.14
CA GLY A 130 13.99 24.35 14.39
C GLY A 130 14.90 25.23 15.26
N PRO A 131 15.78 26.04 14.67
CA PRO A 131 16.73 26.89 15.40
C PRO A 131 16.07 28.02 16.21
N LYS A 132 14.83 28.39 15.86
CA LYS A 132 14.09 29.50 16.49
C LYS A 132 13.19 29.04 17.65
N GLN A 133 13.16 27.75 17.99
CA GLN A 133 12.30 27.25 19.06
C GLN A 133 12.93 27.51 20.44
N PRO A 134 12.15 27.92 21.45
CA PRO A 134 12.65 28.05 22.82
C PRO A 134 13.21 26.72 23.32
N GLY A 135 14.43 26.72 23.85
CA GLY A 135 15.10 25.49 24.31
C GLY A 135 15.67 24.61 23.19
N ALA A 136 15.85 25.16 21.99
CA ALA A 136 16.63 24.52 20.93
C ALA A 136 18.12 24.53 21.30
N VAL A 137 18.72 23.34 21.33
CA VAL A 137 20.16 23.13 21.52
C VAL A 137 20.74 22.70 20.19
N GLN A 138 21.79 23.37 19.73
CA GLN A 138 22.52 22.97 18.54
C GLN A 138 23.37 21.74 18.86
N ILE A 139 22.90 20.57 18.45
CA ILE A 139 23.54 19.28 18.68
C ILE A 139 23.07 18.31 17.60
N SER A 140 23.92 17.42 17.15
CA SER A 140 23.58 16.38 16.18
C SER A 140 23.10 15.10 16.86
N MET A 141 22.40 14.23 16.11
CA MET A 141 22.03 12.90 16.60
C MET A 141 23.25 12.06 17.03
N GLN A 142 24.37 12.18 16.31
CA GLN A 142 25.60 11.43 16.60
C GLN A 142 26.24 11.87 17.92
N GLU A 143 26.26 13.18 18.20
CA GLU A 143 26.78 13.71 19.46
C GLU A 143 25.89 13.30 20.64
N LEU A 144 24.56 13.36 20.49
CA LEU A 144 23.63 12.83 21.50
C LEU A 144 23.86 11.33 21.74
N ALA A 145 24.11 10.56 20.67
CA ALA A 145 24.40 9.14 20.78
C ALA A 145 25.73 8.86 21.50
N ALA A 146 26.80 9.63 21.21
CA ALA A 146 28.09 9.54 21.88
C ALA A 146 28.01 9.85 23.39
N GLN A 147 27.05 10.69 23.79
CA GLN A 147 26.73 10.97 25.21
C GLN A 147 25.87 9.88 25.87
N GLY A 148 25.59 8.77 25.19
CA GLY A 148 24.74 7.69 25.70
C GLY A 148 23.24 8.03 25.73
N LEU A 149 22.81 9.07 25.00
CA LEU A 149 21.41 9.52 24.95
C LEU A 149 20.65 9.00 23.73
N ALA A 150 21.21 8.06 22.97
CA ALA A 150 20.60 7.51 21.75
C ALA A 150 19.18 6.96 21.99
N SER A 151 18.95 6.26 23.11
CA SER A 151 17.63 5.70 23.46
C SER A 151 16.58 6.74 23.83
N LYS A 152 17.00 7.99 24.06
CA LYS A 152 16.11 9.11 24.41
C LYS A 152 15.73 9.96 23.21
N ILE A 153 16.24 9.66 22.01
CA ILE A 153 15.91 10.39 20.79
C ILE A 153 14.59 9.84 20.24
N VAL A 154 13.62 10.72 20.01
CA VAL A 154 12.32 10.38 19.45
C VAL A 154 12.14 11.12 18.13
N PRO A 155 11.82 10.41 17.04
CA PRO A 155 11.54 11.05 15.76
C PRO A 155 10.23 11.86 15.84
N PRO A 156 10.10 12.94 15.03
CA PRO A 156 8.88 13.72 15.01
C PRO A 156 7.73 12.91 14.40
N PRO A 157 6.46 13.20 14.74
CA PRO A 157 5.33 12.55 14.09
C PRO A 157 5.30 12.85 12.59
N ILE A 158 4.75 11.93 11.81
CA ILE A 158 4.56 12.10 10.37
C ILE A 158 3.61 13.26 10.10
N ALA A 159 4.00 14.12 9.15
CA ALA A 159 3.22 15.27 8.74
C ALA A 159 2.75 15.19 7.29
N LYS A 160 1.72 15.97 6.95
CA LYS A 160 1.23 16.10 5.57
C LYS A 160 2.33 16.44 4.56
N THR A 161 3.28 17.27 4.97
CA THR A 161 4.41 17.68 4.13
C THR A 161 5.32 16.52 3.74
N ASP A 162 5.34 15.44 4.52
CA ASP A 162 6.12 14.23 4.21
C ASP A 162 5.48 13.46 3.05
N PHE A 163 4.16 13.38 3.05
CA PHE A 163 3.41 12.84 1.92
C PHE A 163 3.57 13.70 0.67
N ASP A 164 3.50 15.03 0.78
CA ASP A 164 3.67 15.92 -0.37
C ASP A 164 5.05 15.75 -1.04
N LYS A 165 6.11 15.58 -0.23
CA LYS A 165 7.47 15.29 -0.73
C LYS A 165 7.55 13.95 -1.46
N VAL A 166 7.01 12.89 -0.87
CA VAL A 166 7.05 11.54 -1.45
C VAL A 166 6.19 11.47 -2.72
N LEU A 167 4.99 12.05 -2.69
CA LEU A 167 4.09 12.05 -3.85
C LEU A 167 4.62 12.86 -5.03
N ALA A 168 5.43 13.89 -4.79
CA ALA A 168 6.05 14.68 -5.86
C ALA A 168 6.91 13.83 -6.81
N ARG A 169 7.54 12.77 -6.30
CA ARG A 169 8.42 11.86 -7.07
C ARG A 169 7.75 10.57 -7.54
N GLN A 170 6.53 10.29 -7.10
CA GLN A 170 5.84 9.04 -7.44
C GLN A 170 4.92 9.20 -8.66
N ARG A 171 4.71 8.06 -9.35
CA ARG A 171 3.84 7.93 -10.52
C ARG A 171 3.03 6.63 -10.39
N PRO A 172 1.78 6.59 -10.87
CA PRO A 172 0.99 5.37 -10.87
C PRO A 172 1.66 4.30 -11.75
N THR A 173 1.64 3.05 -11.29
CA THR A 173 2.24 1.94 -12.04
C THR A 173 1.30 1.36 -13.10
N VAL A 174 0.00 1.63 -13.00
CA VAL A 174 -1.01 1.15 -13.95
C VAL A 174 -1.35 2.28 -14.93
N SER A 175 -1.16 2.04 -16.22
CA SER A 175 -1.45 3.00 -17.28
C SER A 175 -2.91 2.92 -17.74
N LYS A 176 -3.39 3.95 -18.45
CA LYS A 176 -4.73 3.93 -19.06
C LYS A 176 -4.88 2.82 -20.10
N SER A 177 -3.84 2.57 -20.90
CA SER A 177 -3.84 1.48 -21.89
C SER A 177 -3.97 0.10 -21.23
N ASP A 178 -3.39 -0.11 -20.05
CA ASP A 178 -3.56 -1.37 -19.32
C ASP A 178 -5.03 -1.57 -18.90
N LEU A 179 -5.67 -0.49 -18.42
CA LEU A 179 -7.07 -0.51 -18.04
C LEU A 179 -7.99 -0.81 -19.22
N GLU A 180 -7.74 -0.22 -20.39
CA GLU A 180 -8.53 -0.45 -21.61
C GLU A 180 -8.47 -1.91 -22.06
N VAL A 181 -7.32 -2.57 -21.93
CA VAL A 181 -7.16 -4.00 -22.23
C VAL A 181 -8.04 -4.83 -21.29
N HIS A 182 -8.03 -4.51 -20.00
CA HIS A 182 -8.88 -5.19 -19.02
C HIS A 182 -10.37 -4.96 -19.28
N GLU A 183 -10.79 -3.73 -19.57
CA GLU A 183 -12.19 -3.42 -19.89
C GLU A 183 -12.67 -4.15 -21.14
N ARG A 184 -11.83 -4.22 -22.17
CA ARG A 184 -12.15 -4.95 -23.41
C ARG A 184 -12.34 -6.43 -23.12
N PHE A 185 -11.43 -7.03 -22.35
CA PHE A 185 -11.53 -8.43 -21.96
C PHE A 185 -12.81 -8.70 -21.13
N THR A 186 -13.14 -7.86 -20.15
CA THR A 186 -14.37 -8.01 -19.35
C THR A 186 -15.62 -7.89 -20.23
N LYS A 187 -15.65 -6.95 -21.19
CA LYS A 187 -16.78 -6.79 -22.11
C LYS A 187 -16.98 -8.00 -23.04
N GLU A 188 -15.89 -8.62 -23.49
CA GLU A 188 -15.94 -9.77 -24.40
C GLU A 188 -16.34 -11.07 -23.70
N PHE A 189 -15.79 -11.32 -22.51
CA PHE A 189 -15.92 -12.61 -21.83
C PHE A 189 -16.84 -12.61 -20.62
N GLY A 190 -17.31 -11.44 -20.18
CA GLY A 190 -18.17 -11.30 -19.01
C GLY A 190 -17.49 -11.67 -17.69
N GLU A 191 -18.27 -11.58 -16.60
CA GLU A 191 -17.87 -12.06 -15.27
C GLU A 191 -18.45 -13.44 -14.92
N ASP A 192 -19.49 -13.82 -15.67
CA ASP A 192 -20.18 -15.11 -15.60
C ASP A 192 -20.05 -15.81 -16.96
N GLY A 193 -19.22 -16.85 -17.00
CA GLY A 193 -19.06 -17.78 -18.13
C GLY A 193 -19.78 -19.09 -17.92
#